data_AF-A0A068FLT9-F1
#
_entry.id   AF-A0A068FLT9-F1
#
_cell.length_a   1.000
_cell.length_b   1.000
_cell.length_c   1.000
_cell.angle_alpha   90.00
_cell.angle_beta   90.00
_cell.angle_gamma   90.00
#
_symmetry.space_group_name_H-M   'P 1'
#
loop_
_entity.id
_entity.type
_entity.pdbx_description
1 polymer ?
#
loop_
_entity_poly.entity_id
_entity_poly.type
_entity_poly.pdbx_seq_one_letter_code
_entity_poly.pdbx_strand_id
1 'polypeptide(L)'
;HTQGWIHCHSAATDASGVVKAIMDELYDYFITMKLPAKLRIALACCINMCGAVHCSDLAVVGIHRKPPRVEHERLSIVCEIPTTMASCPTGAIRRHPDPNIKSVVVNEERCMYCGN
;
A
#
# COMPACT_ATOMS: atom_id res chain seq x y z
N HIS A 1 -10.10 -10.68 0.95
CA HIS A 1 -9.11 -9.75 0.35
C HIS A 1 -9.64 -8.33 0.43
N THR A 2 -8.84 -7.34 0.05
CA THR A 2 -9.23 -5.91 -0.02
C THR A 2 -9.81 -5.57 -1.40
N GLN A 3 -10.04 -4.28 -1.68
CA GLN A 3 -10.67 -3.84 -2.93
C GLN A 3 -9.78 -3.97 -4.18
N GLY A 4 -8.46 -3.83 -4.06
CA GLY A 4 -7.55 -3.93 -5.22
C GLY A 4 -7.85 -2.90 -6.30
N TRP A 5 -7.53 -3.25 -7.56
CA TRP A 5 -7.68 -2.36 -8.72
C TRP A 5 -9.13 -2.11 -9.14
N ILE A 6 -10.08 -2.88 -8.59
CA ILE A 6 -11.51 -2.70 -8.88
C ILE A 6 -12.00 -1.34 -8.36
N HIS A 7 -11.42 -0.83 -7.27
CA HIS A 7 -11.95 0.38 -6.63
C HIS A 7 -10.92 1.25 -5.88
N CYS A 8 -9.81 0.70 -5.38
CA CYS A 8 -8.91 1.45 -4.53
C CYS A 8 -7.85 2.22 -5.33
N HIS A 9 -7.73 3.53 -5.08
CA HIS A 9 -6.77 4.40 -5.76
C HIS A 9 -5.33 4.25 -5.26
N SER A 10 -5.11 3.68 -4.06
CA SER A 10 -3.77 3.46 -3.48
C SER A 10 -3.25 2.04 -3.66
N ALA A 11 -3.98 1.18 -4.38
CA ALA A 11 -3.63 -0.21 -4.60
C ALA A 11 -2.32 -0.37 -5.38
N ALA A 12 -1.38 -1.15 -4.84
CA ALA A 12 -0.16 -1.57 -5.51
C ALA A 12 -0.34 -2.88 -6.31
N THR A 13 -1.40 -3.64 -6.03
CA THR A 13 -1.74 -4.90 -6.71
C THR A 13 -3.25 -5.09 -6.78
N ASP A 14 -3.70 -5.92 -7.71
CA ASP A 14 -5.06 -6.45 -7.67
C ASP A 14 -5.26 -7.37 -6.46
N ALA A 15 -6.50 -7.44 -5.99
CA ALA A 15 -6.91 -8.27 -4.87
C ALA A 15 -7.70 -9.51 -5.33
N SER A 16 -8.70 -9.30 -6.20
CA SER A 16 -9.62 -10.36 -6.60
C SER A 16 -8.95 -11.45 -7.44
N GLY A 17 -8.15 -11.05 -8.44
CA GLY A 17 -7.43 -11.97 -9.31
C GLY A 17 -6.38 -12.79 -8.56
N VAL A 18 -5.61 -12.15 -7.67
CA VAL A 18 -4.60 -12.86 -6.87
C VAL A 18 -5.24 -13.86 -5.92
N VAL A 19 -6.32 -13.48 -5.22
CA VAL A 19 -7.02 -14.45 -4.36
C VAL A 19 -7.68 -15.56 -5.14
N LYS A 20 -8.23 -15.27 -6.33
CA LYS A 20 -8.75 -16.32 -7.21
C LYS A 20 -7.65 -17.33 -7.55
N ALA A 21 -6.49 -16.88 -7.99
CA ALA A 21 -5.36 -17.76 -8.31
C ALA A 21 -4.89 -18.59 -7.10
N ILE A 22 -4.77 -17.97 -5.92
CA ILE A 22 -4.38 -18.68 -4.68
C ILE A 22 -5.44 -19.73 -4.29
N MET A 23 -6.73 -19.38 -4.37
CA MET A 23 -7.80 -20.30 -3.99
C MET A 23 -7.97 -21.45 -4.97
N ASP A 24 -7.64 -21.24 -6.26
CA ASP A 24 -7.64 -22.30 -7.26
C ASP A 24 -6.55 -23.34 -6.97
N GLU A 25 -5.34 -22.89 -6.62
CA GLU A 25 -4.23 -23.78 -6.24
C GLU A 25 -4.49 -24.50 -4.91
N LEU A 26 -5.10 -23.81 -3.94
CA LEU A 26 -5.32 -24.36 -2.59
C LEU A 26 -6.68 -25.05 -2.41
N TYR A 27 -7.45 -25.24 -3.48
CA TYR A 27 -8.79 -25.79 -3.41
C TYR A 27 -8.85 -27.16 -2.71
N ASP A 28 -7.90 -28.05 -3.00
CA ASP A 28 -7.82 -29.38 -2.39
C ASP A 28 -7.62 -29.33 -0.86
N TYR A 29 -6.92 -28.31 -0.35
CA TYR A 29 -6.78 -28.06 1.08
C TYR A 29 -8.01 -27.41 1.69
N PHE A 30 -8.82 -26.69 0.90
CA PHE A 30 -10.03 -26.05 1.38
C PHE A 30 -11.15 -27.05 1.67
N ILE A 31 -11.25 -28.11 0.86
CA ILE A 31 -12.29 -29.15 1.00
C ILE A 31 -11.86 -30.34 1.87
N THR A 32 -10.64 -30.35 2.39
CA THR A 32 -10.12 -31.42 3.25
C THR A 32 -9.52 -30.90 4.55
N MET A 33 -9.39 -31.76 5.57
CA MET A 33 -8.75 -31.43 6.85
C MET A 33 -7.38 -32.12 6.96
N LYS A 34 -6.46 -31.80 6.05
CA LYS A 34 -5.11 -32.39 6.02
C LYS A 34 -4.07 -31.63 6.84
N LEU A 35 -4.36 -30.39 7.24
CA LEU A 35 -3.43 -29.53 7.98
C LEU A 35 -3.55 -29.77 9.50
N PRO A 36 -2.46 -29.62 10.28
CA PRO A 36 -2.49 -29.78 11.73
C PRO A 36 -3.39 -28.77 12.46
N ALA A 37 -3.65 -27.60 11.83
CA ALA A 37 -4.49 -26.55 12.36
C ALA A 37 -5.13 -25.72 11.22
N LYS A 38 -6.12 -24.89 11.55
CA LYS A 38 -6.77 -23.98 10.59
C LYS A 38 -5.79 -22.89 10.15
N LEU A 39 -5.40 -22.94 8.87
CA LEU A 39 -4.60 -21.91 8.21
C LEU A 39 -5.49 -20.76 7.74
N ARG A 40 -5.11 -19.51 8.05
CA ARG A 40 -5.75 -18.29 7.57
C ARG A 40 -4.83 -17.53 6.63
N ILE A 41 -5.31 -17.28 5.42
CA ILE A 41 -4.58 -16.51 4.41
C ILE A 41 -5.34 -15.20 4.18
N ALA A 42 -4.63 -14.07 4.24
CA ALA A 42 -5.21 -12.76 3.94
C ALA A 42 -4.39 -12.01 2.89
N LEU A 43 -5.08 -11.14 2.14
CA LEU A 43 -4.47 -10.30 1.12
C LEU A 43 -4.91 -8.84 1.27
N ALA A 44 -3.92 -7.94 1.25
CA ALA A 44 -4.09 -6.49 1.18
C ALA A 44 -3.42 -5.92 -0.07
N CYS A 45 -4.11 -5.02 -0.76
CA CYS A 45 -3.63 -4.41 -2.00
C CYS A 45 -2.56 -3.33 -1.79
N CYS A 46 -2.40 -2.85 -0.56
CA CYS A 46 -1.34 -1.93 -0.13
C CYS A 46 -1.04 -2.12 1.35
N ILE A 47 -0.02 -1.42 1.85
CA ILE A 47 0.44 -1.51 3.25
C ILE A 47 -0.51 -0.87 4.27
N ASN A 48 -1.60 -0.22 3.84
CA ASN A 48 -2.69 0.19 4.74
C ASN A 48 -3.42 -1.02 5.34
N MET A 49 -3.20 -2.22 4.79
CA MET A 49 -3.62 -3.49 5.38
C MET A 49 -5.08 -3.49 5.86
N CYS A 50 -6.02 -3.10 4.99
CA CYS A 50 -7.45 -2.97 5.31
C CYS A 50 -8.13 -4.34 5.57
N GLY A 51 -7.73 -5.05 6.62
CA GLY A 51 -8.17 -6.40 6.95
C GLY A 51 -7.20 -7.10 7.90
N ALA A 52 -7.12 -8.43 7.80
CA ALA A 52 -6.39 -9.26 8.76
C ALA A 52 -4.93 -9.56 8.37
N VAL A 53 -4.35 -8.85 7.40
CA VAL A 53 -2.99 -9.15 6.89
C VAL A 53 -1.92 -9.12 7.99
N HIS A 54 -2.01 -8.20 8.93
CA HIS A 54 -1.07 -8.08 10.04
C HIS A 54 -1.19 -9.17 11.10
N CYS A 55 -2.23 -10.03 11.03
CA CYS A 55 -2.53 -11.06 12.02
C CYS A 55 -3.00 -12.38 11.38
N SER A 56 -2.58 -12.65 10.15
CA SER A 56 -2.85 -13.92 9.43
C SER A 56 -1.65 -14.85 9.48
N ASP A 57 -1.90 -16.17 9.40
CA ASP A 57 -0.84 -17.18 9.37
C ASP A 57 0.03 -17.03 8.11
N LEU A 58 -0.60 -16.67 6.99
CA LEU A 58 0.07 -16.26 5.75
C LEU A 58 -0.56 -14.98 5.21
N ALA A 59 0.27 -14.02 4.81
CA ALA A 59 -0.20 -12.73 4.33
C ALA A 59 0.44 -12.35 3.00
N VAL A 60 -0.38 -11.84 2.08
CA VAL A 60 0.07 -11.27 0.80
C VAL A 60 -0.19 -9.76 0.82
N VAL A 61 0.84 -8.97 0.60
CA VAL A 61 0.76 -7.50 0.70
C VAL A 61 1.35 -6.86 -0.55
N GLY A 62 0.54 -6.04 -1.22
CA GLY A 62 1.04 -5.16 -2.28
C GLY A 62 1.95 -4.08 -1.71
N ILE A 63 3.12 -3.89 -2.32
CA ILE A 63 4.07 -2.83 -1.96
C ILE A 63 4.44 -2.00 -3.18
N HIS A 64 4.57 -0.69 -2.99
CA HIS A 64 5.23 0.18 -3.96
C HIS A 64 6.75 0.01 -3.84
N ARG A 65 7.48 0.29 -4.91
CA ARG A 65 8.96 0.20 -4.94
C ARG A 65 9.63 1.43 -5.56
N LYS A 66 8.87 2.53 -5.70
CA LYS A 66 9.34 3.78 -6.27
C LYS A 66 8.85 4.94 -5.41
N PRO A 67 9.65 6.00 -5.23
CA PRO A 67 9.18 7.22 -4.57
C PRO A 67 8.00 7.85 -5.33
N PRO A 68 7.12 8.59 -4.64
CA PRO A 68 6.02 9.29 -5.30
C PRO A 68 6.57 10.40 -6.22
N ARG A 69 5.92 10.56 -7.38
CA ARG A 69 6.18 11.70 -8.28
C ARG A 69 5.39 12.90 -7.80
N VAL A 70 6.06 14.03 -7.61
CA VAL A 70 5.42 15.26 -7.12
C VAL A 70 4.92 16.07 -8.30
N GLU A 71 3.62 16.39 -8.30
CA GLU A 71 3.01 17.31 -9.25
C GLU A 71 2.97 18.72 -8.66
N HIS A 72 4.04 19.48 -8.86
CA HIS A 72 4.28 20.77 -8.20
C HIS A 72 3.16 21.80 -8.42
N GLU A 73 2.56 21.83 -9.61
CA GLU A 73 1.53 22.81 -9.98
C GLU A 73 0.21 22.59 -9.24
N ARG A 74 -0.16 21.32 -9.01
CA ARG A 74 -1.45 20.97 -8.40
C ARG A 74 -1.37 20.77 -6.90
N LEU A 75 -0.20 20.43 -6.35
CA LEU A 75 -0.05 20.01 -4.96
C LEU A 75 -0.64 21.01 -3.96
N SER A 76 -0.34 22.31 -4.10
CA SER A 76 -0.88 23.32 -3.18
C SER A 76 -2.38 23.56 -3.28
N ILE A 77 -3.02 23.09 -4.36
CA ILE A 77 -4.46 23.23 -4.59
C ILE A 77 -5.22 22.09 -3.92
N VAL A 78 -4.66 20.88 -3.94
CA VAL A 78 -5.32 19.66 -3.44
C VAL A 78 -4.85 19.22 -2.06
N CYS A 79 -3.66 19.62 -1.62
CA CYS A 79 -3.03 19.15 -0.39
C CYS A 79 -2.64 20.31 0.53
N GLU A 80 -2.78 20.07 1.84
CA GLU A 80 -2.16 20.89 2.86
C GLU A 80 -0.70 20.44 3.07
N ILE A 81 0.26 21.33 2.79
CA ILE A 81 1.70 21.01 2.87
C ILE A 81 2.11 20.48 4.27
N PRO A 82 1.67 21.06 5.41
CA PRO A 82 2.04 20.56 6.73
C PRO A 82 1.60 19.11 6.98
N THR A 83 0.36 18.76 6.60
CA THR A 83 -0.17 17.40 6.81
C THR A 83 0.48 16.40 5.87
N THR A 84 0.78 16.81 4.63
CA THR A 84 1.52 16.00 3.66
C THR A 84 2.94 15.67 4.14
N MET A 85 3.63 16.62 4.79
CA MET A 85 4.95 16.34 5.37
C MET A 85 4.83 15.43 6.60
N ALA A 86 3.82 15.66 7.45
CA ALA A 86 3.59 14.89 8.66
C ALA A 86 3.13 13.44 8.39
N SER A 87 2.58 13.16 7.21
CA SER A 87 2.15 11.81 6.81
C SER A 87 3.34 10.85 6.62
N CYS A 88 4.55 11.38 6.44
CA CYS A 88 5.75 10.59 6.17
C CYS A 88 6.39 10.06 7.46
N PRO A 89 6.40 8.74 7.70
CA PRO A 89 6.93 8.16 8.94
C PRO A 89 8.45 8.29 9.06
N THR A 90 9.16 8.43 7.94
CA THR A 90 10.62 8.55 7.90
C THR A 90 11.12 9.99 7.73
N GLY A 91 10.21 10.97 7.64
CA GLY A 91 10.57 12.38 7.38
C GLY A 91 11.26 12.60 6.04
N ALA A 92 10.94 11.79 5.03
CA ALA A 92 11.48 11.90 3.68
C ALA A 92 10.89 13.07 2.89
N ILE A 93 9.65 13.49 3.20
CA ILE A 93 8.97 14.61 2.54
C ILE A 93 9.35 15.92 3.23
N ARG A 94 9.83 16.89 2.45
CA ARG A 94 10.27 18.21 2.93
C ARG A 94 9.68 19.31 2.08
N ARG A 95 9.59 20.55 2.60
CA ARG A 95 9.23 21.72 1.77
C ARG A 95 10.19 21.85 0.59
N HIS A 96 9.67 22.33 -0.52
CA HIS A 96 10.48 22.66 -1.68
C HIS A 96 11.56 23.70 -1.28
N PRO A 97 12.82 23.53 -1.72
CA PRO A 97 13.91 24.43 -1.34
C PRO A 97 13.74 25.85 -1.88
N ASP A 98 13.08 26.00 -3.03
CA ASP A 98 12.65 27.31 -3.55
C ASP A 98 11.40 27.81 -2.81
N PRO A 99 11.47 28.94 -2.08
CA PRO A 99 10.33 29.51 -1.35
C PRO A 99 9.18 29.98 -2.24
N ASN A 100 9.43 30.27 -3.51
CA ASN A 100 8.40 30.72 -4.45
C ASN A 100 7.51 29.55 -4.92
N ILE A 101 8.02 28.32 -4.83
CA ILE A 101 7.30 27.11 -5.24
C ILE A 101 6.59 26.52 -4.02
N LYS A 102 5.26 26.66 -3.98
CA LYS A 102 4.41 26.08 -2.94
C LYS A 102 4.25 24.57 -3.13
N SER A 103 5.33 23.81 -2.89
CA SER A 103 5.35 22.35 -3.03
C SER A 103 6.23 21.67 -1.98
N VAL A 104 6.32 20.35 -2.05
CA VAL A 104 7.29 19.49 -1.36
C VAL A 104 8.30 18.89 -2.33
N VAL A 105 9.38 18.34 -1.78
CA VAL A 105 10.34 17.44 -2.43
C VAL A 105 10.49 16.17 -1.58
N VAL A 106 10.88 15.06 -2.20
CA VAL A 106 11.02 13.76 -1.54
C VAL A 106 12.49 13.35 -1.55
N ASN A 107 13.04 13.06 -0.38
CA ASN A 107 14.34 12.41 -0.26
C ASN A 107 14.15 10.90 -0.54
N GLU A 108 14.60 10.46 -1.71
CA GLU A 108 14.40 9.07 -2.16
C GLU A 108 15.10 8.05 -1.26
N GLU A 109 16.31 8.35 -0.76
CA GLU A 109 17.09 7.45 0.10
C GLU A 109 16.39 7.17 1.44
N ARG A 110 15.55 8.10 1.91
CA ARG A 110 14.76 7.94 3.14
C ARG A 110 13.36 7.39 2.91
N CYS A 111 12.89 7.33 1.67
CA CYS A 111 11.54 6.90 1.36
C CYS A 111 11.43 5.38 1.47
N MET A 112 10.43 4.89 2.20
CA MET A 112 10.13 3.45 2.33
C MET A 112 8.88 3.01 1.53
N TYR A 113 8.42 3.83 0.59
CA TYR A 113 7.33 3.52 -0.33
C TYR A 113 5.99 3.17 0.33
N CYS A 114 5.69 3.80 1.47
CA CYS A 114 4.47 3.53 2.23
C CYS A 114 3.17 3.96 1.51
N GLY A 115 3.24 4.96 0.62
CA GLY A 115 2.08 5.43 -0.14
C GLY A 115 1.04 6.20 0.71
N ASN A 116 1.43 6.67 1.89
CA ASN A 116 0.70 7.61 2.75
C ASN A 116 1.22 9.03 2.54
#